data_AF-A0A7V4F3U1-F1
#
_entry.id   AF-A0A7V4F3U1-F1
#
_cell.length_a   1.000
_cell.length_b   1.000
_cell.length_c   1.000
_cell.angle_alpha   90.00
_cell.angle_beta   90.00
_cell.angle_gamma   90.00
#
_symmetry.space_group_name_H-M   'P 1'
#
loop_
_entity.id
_entity.type
_entity.pdbx_description
1 polymer ?
#
loop_
_entity_poly.entity_id
_entity_poly.type
_entity_poly.pdbx_seq_one_letter_code
_entity_poly.pdbx_strand_id
1 'polypeptide(L)'
;ARNRIGNHVGTKDFGLDFCYRGWAVKLYWQNFIEDITGVGFRNAMDGIWGISIGQPNQWKLNYEFIHTYTYYVPFEERLALDDYFNNSVYRSGWTYKGYVLGTPLITSPVLLADTLIGRKLTNNRVIAHHAAASYTIGRLSLIVQYIYSRNYGNSEVISTLTSPMIQHNIALQAYITEIFPGLSLKTMIAYDKGELLGNRWGFNLSLSYRVEKLF
;
A
#
# COMPACT_ATOMS: atom_id res chain seq x y z
N ALA A 1 -10.05 18.99 -22.11
CA ALA A 1 -11.09 18.24 -21.39
C ALA A 1 -11.61 19.09 -20.23
N ARG A 2 -12.94 19.23 -20.05
CA ARG A 2 -13.53 19.89 -18.88
C ARG A 2 -13.43 18.94 -17.68
N ASN A 3 -12.36 19.02 -16.90
CA ASN A 3 -12.36 18.39 -15.58
C ASN A 3 -13.48 19.04 -14.77
N ARG A 4 -14.34 18.21 -14.18
CA ARG A 4 -15.40 18.70 -13.29
C ARG A 4 -14.74 19.32 -12.05
N ILE A 5 -15.33 20.39 -11.53
CA ILE A 5 -14.82 21.05 -10.32
C ILE A 5 -14.93 20.06 -9.17
N GLY A 6 -13.80 19.75 -8.52
CA GLY A 6 -13.74 18.77 -7.44
C GLY A 6 -12.54 17.83 -7.55
N ASN A 7 -12.40 16.96 -6.55
CA ASN A 7 -11.59 15.76 -6.65
C ASN A 7 -12.49 14.57 -6.38
N HIS A 8 -12.46 13.57 -7.27
CA HIS A 8 -13.28 12.38 -7.18
C HIS A 8 -12.37 11.16 -7.24
N VAL A 9 -12.45 10.33 -6.21
CA VAL A 9 -11.70 9.08 -6.12
C VAL A 9 -12.70 7.97 -5.87
N GLY A 10 -12.55 6.86 -6.59
CA GLY A 10 -13.34 5.65 -6.42
C GLY A 10 -12.46 4.42 -6.54
N THR A 11 -13.04 3.24 -6.28
CA THR A 11 -12.35 1.97 -6.45
C THR A 11 -13.30 0.91 -7.01
N LYS A 12 -12.78 0.05 -7.88
CA LYS A 12 -13.37 -1.25 -8.20
C LYS A 12 -12.67 -2.30 -7.35
N ASP A 13 -13.42 -3.21 -6.75
CA ASP A 13 -12.89 -4.29 -5.94
C ASP A 13 -13.62 -5.59 -6.30
N PHE A 14 -12.85 -6.61 -6.65
CA PHE A 14 -13.31 -7.94 -6.97
C PHE A 14 -12.54 -8.95 -6.13
N GLY A 15 -13.26 -9.86 -5.48
CA GLY A 15 -12.67 -10.90 -4.64
C GLY A 15 -13.33 -12.24 -4.85
N LEU A 16 -12.54 -13.31 -4.74
CA LEU A 16 -12.98 -14.69 -4.69
C LEU A 16 -12.39 -15.35 -3.45
N ASP A 17 -13.26 -15.88 -2.59
CA ASP A 17 -12.89 -16.56 -1.36
C ASP A 17 -13.24 -18.06 -1.45
N PHE A 18 -12.27 -18.92 -1.14
CA PHE A 18 -12.41 -20.37 -1.17
C PHE A 18 -11.97 -20.97 0.16
N CYS A 19 -12.80 -21.83 0.74
CA CYS A 19 -12.50 -22.54 1.97
C CYS A 19 -12.61 -24.06 1.74
N TYR A 20 -11.54 -24.80 2.04
CA TYR A 20 -11.53 -26.26 1.90
C TYR A 20 -10.60 -26.93 2.91
N ARG A 21 -11.11 -27.93 3.64
CA ARG A 21 -10.36 -28.72 4.63
C ARG A 21 -9.51 -27.87 5.61
N GLY A 22 -10.08 -26.75 6.08
CA GLY A 22 -9.41 -25.83 7.00
C GLY A 22 -8.42 -24.84 6.36
N TRP A 23 -8.24 -24.90 5.04
CA TRP A 23 -7.53 -23.88 4.28
C TRP A 23 -8.49 -22.80 3.81
N ALA A 24 -8.03 -21.55 3.83
CA ALA A 24 -8.70 -20.39 3.27
C ALA A 24 -7.78 -19.75 2.21
N VAL A 25 -8.32 -19.57 1.01
CA VAL A 25 -7.65 -18.91 -0.12
C VAL A 25 -8.51 -17.73 -0.54
N LYS A 26 -7.87 -16.58 -0.73
CA LYS A 26 -8.49 -15.38 -1.28
C LYS A 26 -7.68 -14.89 -2.46
N LEU A 27 -8.37 -14.64 -3.58
CA LEU A 27 -7.84 -13.90 -4.71
C LEU A 27 -8.59 -12.58 -4.79
N TYR A 28 -7.90 -11.48 -5.03
CA TYR A 28 -8.57 -10.20 -5.19
C TYR A 28 -7.84 -9.30 -6.17
N TRP A 29 -8.60 -8.41 -6.78
CA TRP A 29 -8.11 -7.34 -7.63
C TRP A 29 -8.85 -6.05 -7.28
N GLN A 30 -8.08 -5.00 -7.03
CA GLN A 30 -8.59 -3.66 -6.75
C GLN A 30 -8.00 -2.68 -7.75
N ASN A 31 -8.80 -1.76 -8.29
CA ASN A 31 -8.34 -0.73 -9.21
C ASN A 31 -8.89 0.64 -8.82
N PHE A 32 -8.06 1.68 -8.92
CA PHE A 32 -8.42 3.06 -8.57
C PHE A 32 -9.16 3.74 -9.73
N ILE A 33 -10.14 4.58 -9.41
CA ILE A 33 -10.88 5.41 -10.38
C ILE A 33 -10.65 6.87 -10.00
N GLU A 34 -9.91 7.60 -10.82
CA GLU A 34 -9.66 9.05 -10.66
C GLU A 34 -10.47 9.89 -11.65
N ASP A 35 -10.91 9.29 -12.76
CA ASP A 35 -11.70 9.94 -13.78
C ASP A 35 -12.69 8.98 -14.46
N ILE A 36 -13.49 9.51 -15.40
CA ILE A 36 -14.48 8.71 -16.12
C ILE A 36 -13.85 7.62 -16.99
N THR A 37 -12.58 7.76 -17.38
CA THR A 37 -11.88 6.76 -18.19
C THR A 37 -11.50 5.53 -17.36
N GLY A 38 -11.24 5.72 -16.07
CA GLY A 38 -11.01 4.65 -15.09
C GLY A 38 -12.24 3.79 -14.77
N VAL A 39 -13.45 4.20 -15.16
CA VAL A 39 -14.68 3.40 -14.93
C VAL A 39 -14.69 2.10 -15.74
N GLY A 40 -14.08 2.10 -16.94
CA GLY A 40 -13.97 0.90 -17.78
C GLY A 40 -12.89 -0.08 -17.33
N PHE A 41 -12.89 -1.30 -17.88
CA PHE A 41 -11.82 -2.29 -17.70
C PHE A 41 -10.70 -2.10 -18.73
N ARG A 42 -10.14 -0.89 -18.82
CA ARG A 42 -9.14 -0.56 -19.84
C ARG A 42 -7.75 -1.07 -19.52
N ASN A 43 -7.42 -1.23 -18.23
CA ASN A 43 -6.17 -1.82 -17.80
C ASN A 43 -6.37 -2.75 -16.60
N ALA A 44 -6.42 -4.06 -16.87
CA ALA A 44 -6.49 -5.04 -15.80
C ALA A 44 -5.23 -5.04 -14.93
N MET A 45 -4.05 -4.74 -15.50
CA MET A 45 -2.80 -4.74 -14.74
C MET A 45 -2.71 -3.58 -13.75
N ASP A 46 -3.49 -2.51 -13.94
CA ASP A 46 -3.51 -1.36 -13.05
C ASP A 46 -4.22 -1.65 -11.73
N GLY A 47 -3.66 -1.14 -10.64
CA GLY A 47 -4.15 -1.32 -9.28
C GLY A 47 -3.39 -2.37 -8.49
N ILE A 48 -4.11 -3.15 -7.69
CA ILE A 48 -3.58 -4.12 -6.73
C ILE A 48 -4.13 -5.50 -7.07
N TRP A 49 -3.23 -6.44 -7.31
CA TRP A 49 -3.53 -7.86 -7.44
C TRP A 49 -3.04 -8.58 -6.20
N GLY A 50 -3.90 -9.37 -5.56
CA GLY A 50 -3.54 -10.04 -4.32
C GLY A 50 -3.98 -11.48 -4.25
N ILE A 51 -3.13 -12.29 -3.63
CA ILE A 51 -3.43 -13.65 -3.20
C ILE A 51 -3.10 -13.79 -1.72
N SER A 52 -4.02 -14.41 -0.99
CA SER A 52 -3.84 -14.79 0.39
C SER A 52 -4.18 -16.26 0.55
N ILE A 53 -3.33 -17.02 1.22
CA ILE A 53 -3.57 -18.42 1.54
C ILE A 53 -3.16 -18.70 2.97
N GLY A 54 -3.94 -19.50 3.69
CA GLY A 54 -3.62 -19.82 5.07
C GLY A 54 -4.58 -20.77 5.73
N GLN A 55 -4.27 -21.10 6.97
CA GLN A 55 -5.20 -21.75 7.89
C GLN A 55 -5.64 -20.71 8.93
N PRO A 56 -6.95 -20.45 9.07
CA PRO A 56 -7.46 -19.47 10.03
C PRO A 56 -6.87 -19.69 11.43
N ASN A 57 -6.44 -18.60 12.07
CA ASN A 57 -5.84 -18.58 13.41
C ASN A 57 -4.51 -19.33 13.58
N GLN A 58 -3.89 -19.86 12.52
CA GLN A 58 -2.61 -20.55 12.60
C GLN A 58 -1.55 -19.86 11.75
N TRP A 59 -1.75 -19.77 10.43
CA TRP A 59 -0.77 -19.17 9.55
C TRP A 59 -1.42 -18.59 8.31
N LYS A 60 -0.77 -17.58 7.71
CA LYS A 60 -1.23 -16.94 6.49
C LYS A 60 -0.04 -16.41 5.70
N LEU A 61 -0.03 -16.67 4.41
CA LEU A 61 0.82 -16.03 3.41
C LEU A 61 -0.02 -15.05 2.60
N ASN A 62 0.52 -13.87 2.33
CA ASN A 62 -0.10 -12.85 1.50
C ASN A 62 0.94 -12.35 0.50
N TYR A 63 0.53 -12.19 -0.74
CA TYR A 63 1.31 -11.53 -1.76
C TYR A 63 0.42 -10.55 -2.51
N GLU A 64 0.92 -9.33 -2.68
CA GLU A 64 0.31 -8.23 -3.40
C GLU A 64 1.28 -7.72 -4.47
N PHE A 65 0.77 -7.58 -5.68
CA PHE A 65 1.43 -6.87 -6.77
C PHE A 65 0.67 -5.57 -7.02
N ILE A 66 1.40 -4.45 -6.98
CA ILE A 66 0.84 -3.11 -7.13
C ILE A 66 1.47 -2.48 -8.36
N HIS A 67 0.64 -1.90 -9.22
CA HIS A 67 1.06 -1.29 -10.46
C HIS A 67 0.23 -0.05 -10.76
N THR A 68 0.84 1.12 -10.63
CA THR A 68 0.25 2.43 -10.96
C THR A 68 1.11 3.19 -11.99
N TYR A 69 1.99 2.48 -12.70
CA TYR A 69 3.03 3.12 -13.52
C TYR A 69 2.51 3.72 -14.82
N THR A 70 1.78 2.92 -15.60
CA THR A 70 1.21 3.29 -16.91
C THR A 70 0.01 2.41 -17.25
N TYR A 71 -0.79 2.87 -18.21
CA TYR A 71 -1.68 1.98 -18.93
C TYR A 71 -1.62 2.21 -20.44
N TYR A 72 -1.88 1.15 -21.20
CA TYR A 72 -1.96 1.24 -22.65
C TYR A 72 -3.34 1.77 -23.06
N VAL A 73 -3.37 2.79 -23.92
CA VAL A 73 -4.61 3.30 -24.52
C VAL A 73 -4.76 2.68 -25.91
N PRO A 74 -5.63 1.68 -26.11
CA PRO A 74 -5.66 0.92 -27.35
C PRO A 74 -5.99 1.74 -28.60
N PHE A 75 -6.82 2.78 -28.45
CA PHE A 75 -7.28 3.60 -29.58
C PHE A 75 -6.31 4.71 -29.98
N GLU A 76 -5.31 5.01 -29.14
CA GLU A 76 -4.34 6.06 -29.39
C GLU A 76 -2.91 5.50 -29.54
N GLU A 77 -2.77 4.16 -29.50
CA GLU A 77 -1.51 3.41 -29.57
C GLU A 77 -0.38 3.98 -28.68
N ARG A 78 -0.75 4.59 -27.55
CA ARG A 78 0.19 5.23 -26.63
C ARG A 78 0.02 4.75 -25.21
N LEU A 79 1.11 4.85 -24.44
CA LEU A 79 1.07 4.74 -23.00
C LEU A 79 0.53 6.05 -22.42
N ALA A 80 -0.57 5.97 -21.68
CA ALA A 80 -1.04 7.06 -20.85
C ALA A 80 -0.39 6.99 -19.47
N LEU A 81 -0.10 8.18 -18.94
CA LEU A 81 0.61 8.37 -17.69
C LEU A 81 -0.36 9.02 -16.72
N ASP A 82 -0.96 8.19 -15.87
CA ASP A 82 -1.85 8.68 -14.85
C ASP A 82 -1.07 9.24 -13.67
N ASP A 83 -1.61 10.32 -13.14
CA ASP A 83 -1.06 11.05 -12.03
C ASP A 83 -1.93 10.77 -10.79
N TYR A 84 -1.99 9.49 -10.42
CA TYR A 84 -2.89 9.00 -9.36
C TYR A 84 -2.81 9.87 -8.10
N PHE A 85 -3.97 10.22 -7.56
CA PHE A 85 -4.13 10.96 -6.32
C PHE A 85 -3.66 12.41 -6.40
N ASN A 86 -3.26 12.91 -7.57
CA ASN A 86 -3.00 14.33 -7.80
C ASN A 86 -4.21 15.02 -8.43
N ASN A 87 -4.40 16.30 -8.08
CA ASN A 87 -5.49 17.11 -8.60
C ASN A 87 -5.02 18.56 -8.80
N SER A 88 -5.46 19.20 -9.88
CA SER A 88 -5.02 20.56 -10.23
C SER A 88 -5.61 21.65 -9.32
N VAL A 89 -6.78 21.39 -8.72
CA VAL A 89 -7.43 22.29 -7.75
C VAL A 89 -6.92 21.99 -6.35
N TYR A 90 -6.97 20.71 -5.93
CA TYR A 90 -6.46 20.25 -4.64
C TYR A 90 -5.00 19.84 -4.76
N ARG A 91 -4.14 20.86 -4.76
CA ARG A 91 -2.70 20.71 -5.08
C ARG A 91 -1.97 19.76 -4.13
N SER A 92 -2.38 19.64 -2.87
CA SER A 92 -1.77 18.69 -1.93
C SER A 92 -1.98 17.21 -2.33
N GLY A 93 -2.77 16.94 -3.37
CA GLY A 93 -3.23 15.60 -3.72
C GLY A 93 -4.24 15.05 -2.72
N TRP A 94 -4.57 13.77 -2.85
CA TRP A 94 -5.45 13.01 -1.98
C TRP A 94 -4.75 12.70 -0.64
N THR A 95 -4.53 13.74 0.15
CA THR A 95 -3.75 13.70 1.39
C THR A 95 -4.47 14.39 2.54
N TYR A 96 -4.12 13.98 3.76
CA TYR A 96 -4.47 14.67 4.99
C TYR A 96 -3.21 14.88 5.83
N LYS A 97 -2.89 16.14 6.17
CA LYS A 97 -1.67 16.51 6.91
C LYS A 97 -0.37 15.93 6.31
N GLY A 98 -0.30 15.84 4.98
CA GLY A 98 0.88 15.31 4.27
C GLY A 98 0.98 13.77 4.25
N TYR A 99 -0.01 13.07 4.78
CA TYR A 99 -0.17 11.62 4.64
C TYR A 99 -1.14 11.31 3.50
N VAL A 100 -0.75 10.42 2.60
CA VAL A 100 -1.62 9.91 1.53
C VAL A 100 -2.80 9.16 2.13
N LEU A 101 -3.99 9.42 1.59
CA LEU A 101 -5.18 8.64 1.85
C LEU A 101 -5.25 7.52 0.80
N GLY A 102 -5.42 6.27 1.23
CA GLY A 102 -5.41 5.11 0.31
C GLY A 102 -4.18 4.25 0.48
N THR A 103 -3.48 3.93 -0.61
CA THR A 103 -2.31 3.04 -0.56
C THR A 103 -1.06 3.74 -0.01
N PRO A 104 -0.34 3.13 0.96
CA PRO A 104 0.89 3.69 1.51
C PRO A 104 2.08 3.62 0.55
N LEU A 105 1.97 2.89 -0.57
CA LEU A 105 3.03 2.82 -1.58
C LEU A 105 3.08 4.03 -2.50
N ILE A 106 1.97 4.75 -2.64
CA ILE A 106 2.04 6.13 -3.12
C ILE A 106 2.61 6.95 -1.96
N THR A 107 3.81 7.49 -2.16
CA THR A 107 4.62 7.95 -1.04
C THR A 107 4.05 9.22 -0.45
N SER A 108 3.83 9.19 0.87
CA SER A 108 3.36 10.35 1.60
C SER A 108 4.40 11.47 1.57
N PRO A 109 4.03 12.71 1.19
CA PRO A 109 4.96 13.84 1.13
C PRO A 109 5.77 14.06 2.41
N VAL A 110 5.17 13.79 3.58
CA VAL A 110 5.85 13.94 4.89
C VAL A 110 7.06 13.01 5.07
N LEU A 111 7.16 11.92 4.29
CA LEU A 111 8.28 10.99 4.34
C LEU A 111 9.48 11.44 3.49
N LEU A 112 9.25 12.38 2.57
CA LEU A 112 10.24 12.92 1.66
C LEU A 112 10.77 14.25 2.21
N ALA A 113 12.07 14.51 2.04
CA ALA A 113 12.68 15.80 2.36
C ALA A 113 12.41 16.86 1.27
N ASP A 114 11.22 16.80 0.66
CA ASP A 114 10.87 17.60 -0.50
C ASP A 114 10.38 18.99 -0.07
N THR A 115 10.87 20.03 -0.74
CA THR A 115 10.41 21.42 -0.52
C THR A 115 9.02 21.68 -1.12
N LEU A 116 8.48 20.69 -1.85
CA LEU A 116 7.15 20.72 -2.46
C LEU A 116 6.03 20.13 -1.58
N ILE A 117 6.27 19.91 -0.28
CA ILE A 117 5.23 19.45 0.67
C ILE A 117 3.96 20.29 0.52
N GLY A 118 2.83 19.63 0.24
CA GLY A 118 1.53 20.27 0.06
C GLY A 118 1.23 20.82 -1.34
N ARG A 119 2.15 20.67 -2.31
CA ARG A 119 1.94 21.13 -3.70
C ARG A 119 1.60 20.04 -4.69
N LYS A 120 2.08 18.82 -4.49
CA LYS A 120 1.79 17.64 -5.32
C LYS A 120 2.38 16.37 -4.69
N LEU A 121 1.83 15.20 -5.02
CA LEU A 121 2.49 13.92 -4.81
C LEU A 121 3.58 13.74 -5.87
N THR A 122 4.81 13.47 -5.42
CA THR A 122 5.98 13.34 -6.29
C THR A 122 6.35 11.90 -6.61
N ASN A 123 5.76 10.92 -5.90
CA ASN A 123 5.91 9.50 -6.21
C ASN A 123 4.56 8.76 -6.13
N ASN A 124 3.86 8.68 -7.27
CA ASN A 124 2.58 8.00 -7.42
C ASN A 124 2.55 6.98 -8.57
N ARG A 125 3.65 6.86 -9.33
CA ARG A 125 3.87 5.85 -10.37
C ARG A 125 4.79 4.76 -9.82
N VAL A 126 4.20 3.68 -9.34
CA VAL A 126 4.90 2.65 -8.56
C VAL A 126 4.62 1.28 -9.14
N ILE A 127 5.66 0.45 -9.22
CA ILE A 127 5.53 -0.99 -9.38
C ILE A 127 6.12 -1.64 -8.13
N ALA A 128 5.31 -2.39 -7.40
CA ALA A 128 5.73 -2.96 -6.13
C ALA A 128 5.23 -4.38 -5.91
N HIS A 129 6.01 -5.09 -5.10
CA HIS A 129 5.76 -6.44 -4.66
C HIS A 129 5.76 -6.40 -3.13
N HIS A 130 4.64 -6.76 -2.51
CA HIS A 130 4.50 -6.87 -1.07
C HIS A 130 4.22 -8.33 -0.72
N ALA A 131 5.08 -8.93 0.09
CA ALA A 131 4.93 -10.28 0.60
C ALA A 131 4.87 -10.24 2.12
N ALA A 132 3.94 -10.99 2.71
CA ALA A 132 3.82 -11.12 4.15
C ALA A 132 3.54 -12.56 4.55
N ALA A 133 4.11 -12.97 5.67
CA ALA A 133 3.83 -14.25 6.29
C ALA A 133 3.49 -14.03 7.76
N SER A 134 2.50 -14.75 8.26
CA SER A 134 2.13 -14.74 9.67
C SER A 134 1.99 -16.15 10.20
N TYR A 135 2.32 -16.31 11.48
CA TYR A 135 2.22 -17.58 12.19
C TYR A 135 1.81 -17.31 13.64
N THR A 136 0.93 -18.12 14.19
CA THR A 136 0.47 -18.04 15.58
C THR A 136 0.68 -19.38 16.26
N ILE A 137 1.35 -19.34 17.40
CA ILE A 137 1.59 -20.50 18.28
C ILE A 137 1.30 -20.12 19.73
N GLY A 138 0.30 -20.78 20.31
CA GLY A 138 -0.20 -20.44 21.63
C GLY A 138 -0.62 -18.97 21.71
N ARG A 139 0.07 -18.19 22.55
CA ARG A 139 -0.18 -16.76 22.76
C ARG A 139 0.65 -15.84 21.87
N LEU A 140 1.60 -16.38 21.11
CA LEU A 140 2.51 -15.62 20.28
C LEU A 140 2.04 -15.64 18.82
N SER A 141 1.81 -14.45 18.26
CA SER A 141 1.63 -14.24 16.82
C SER A 141 2.83 -13.47 16.26
N LEU A 142 3.41 -13.97 15.19
CA LEU A 142 4.51 -13.35 14.44
C LEU A 142 4.01 -12.93 13.05
N ILE A 143 4.48 -11.79 12.57
CA ILE A 143 4.27 -11.32 11.20
C ILE A 143 5.60 -10.84 10.65
N VAL A 144 6.01 -11.33 9.49
CA VAL A 144 7.11 -10.78 8.70
C VAL A 144 6.54 -10.19 7.41
N GLN A 145 7.03 -9.03 7.02
CA GLN A 145 6.61 -8.32 5.81
C GLN A 145 7.84 -7.86 5.05
N TYR A 146 7.77 -7.95 3.74
CA TYR A 146 8.79 -7.45 2.82
C TYR A 146 8.13 -6.75 1.65
N ILE A 147 8.65 -5.57 1.31
CA ILE A 147 8.22 -4.77 0.17
C ILE A 147 9.44 -4.47 -0.70
N TYR A 148 9.33 -4.76 -1.98
CA TYR A 148 10.22 -4.26 -3.02
C TYR A 148 9.42 -3.31 -3.93
N SER A 149 9.94 -2.12 -4.20
CA SER A 149 9.28 -1.15 -5.07
C SER A 149 10.26 -0.46 -6.01
N ARG A 150 9.77 -0.23 -7.24
CA ARG A 150 10.35 0.64 -8.25
C ARG A 150 9.49 1.89 -8.33
N ASN A 151 10.11 3.03 -8.05
CA ASN A 151 9.44 4.31 -7.87
C ASN A 151 9.83 5.24 -9.01
N TYR A 152 8.89 5.56 -9.88
CA TYR A 152 9.13 6.30 -11.12
C TYR A 152 8.77 7.79 -11.01
N GLY A 153 8.45 8.25 -9.80
CA GLY A 153 8.02 9.62 -9.56
C GLY A 153 6.56 9.85 -9.93
N ASN A 154 6.26 10.97 -10.58
CA ASN A 154 4.93 11.33 -11.08
C ASN A 154 4.95 11.64 -12.59
N SER A 155 3.80 12.04 -13.15
CA SER A 155 3.67 12.30 -14.59
C SER A 155 4.37 13.59 -15.07
N GLU A 156 4.76 14.50 -14.18
CA GLU A 156 5.46 15.75 -14.52
C GLU A 156 6.98 15.64 -14.35
N VAL A 157 7.45 14.78 -13.43
CA VAL A 157 8.87 14.56 -13.09
C VAL A 157 9.57 13.60 -14.09
N ILE A 158 8.86 13.17 -15.14
CA ILE A 158 9.36 12.25 -16.18
C ILE A 158 10.66 12.75 -16.83
N SER A 159 10.88 14.05 -16.88
CA SER A 159 12.08 14.61 -17.50
C SER A 159 13.36 14.46 -16.66
N THR A 160 13.29 13.99 -15.40
CA THR A 160 14.46 13.97 -14.50
C THR A 160 14.90 12.58 -14.02
N LEU A 161 14.04 11.56 -14.09
CA LEU A 161 14.41 10.18 -13.70
C LEU A 161 14.61 9.30 -14.93
N THR A 162 15.87 9.03 -15.27
CA THR A 162 16.25 8.08 -16.33
C THR A 162 16.04 6.61 -15.92
N SER A 163 15.98 6.35 -14.60
CA SER A 163 15.78 5.03 -13.98
C SER A 163 14.90 5.15 -12.72
N PRO A 164 14.11 4.12 -12.36
CA PRO A 164 13.29 4.15 -11.14
C PRO A 164 14.16 4.09 -9.89
N MET A 165 13.73 4.81 -8.85
CA MET A 165 14.33 4.69 -7.52
C MET A 165 13.91 3.36 -6.89
N ILE A 166 14.90 2.55 -6.50
CA ILE A 166 14.66 1.25 -5.89
C ILE A 166 14.54 1.40 -4.37
N GLN A 167 13.51 0.78 -3.78
CA GLN A 167 13.29 0.77 -2.34
C GLN A 167 12.90 -0.62 -1.84
N HIS A 168 13.56 -1.04 -0.77
CA HIS A 168 13.29 -2.25 0.00
C HIS A 168 12.85 -1.87 1.41
N ASN A 169 11.80 -2.50 1.92
CA ASN A 169 11.34 -2.33 3.30
C ASN A 169 11.08 -3.72 3.89
N ILE A 170 11.60 -3.99 5.08
CA ILE A 170 11.37 -5.24 5.80
C ILE A 170 10.92 -4.94 7.23
N ALA A 171 9.96 -5.72 7.72
CA ALA A 171 9.50 -5.60 9.09
C ALA A 171 9.25 -6.97 9.73
N LEU A 172 9.53 -7.05 11.03
CA LEU A 172 9.16 -8.16 11.89
C LEU A 172 8.34 -7.64 13.06
N GLN A 173 7.14 -8.16 13.22
CA GLN A 173 6.24 -7.85 14.32
C GLN A 173 5.99 -9.10 15.16
N ALA A 174 6.01 -8.96 16.48
CA ALA A 174 5.56 -9.96 17.43
C ALA A 174 4.40 -9.39 18.27
N TYR A 175 3.38 -10.22 18.49
CA TYR A 175 2.25 -9.92 19.35
C TYR A 175 2.05 -11.08 20.33
N ILE A 176 2.10 -10.78 21.63
CA ILE A 176 1.90 -11.75 22.70
C ILE A 176 0.62 -11.36 23.43
N THR A 177 -0.39 -12.22 23.36
CA THR A 177 -1.60 -12.07 24.15
C THR A 177 -1.35 -12.46 25.60
N GLU A 178 -1.92 -11.72 26.54
CA GLU A 178 -1.93 -12.09 27.96
C GLU A 178 -0.52 -12.43 28.52
N ILE A 179 0.43 -11.51 28.37
CA ILE A 179 1.71 -11.57 29.10
C ILE A 179 1.48 -11.53 30.63
N PHE A 180 0.42 -10.85 31.03
CA PHE A 180 -0.23 -10.90 32.34
C PHE A 180 -1.74 -10.89 32.13
N PRO A 181 -2.57 -11.27 33.12
CA PRO A 181 -4.03 -11.21 33.00
C PRO A 181 -4.51 -9.84 32.50
N GLY A 182 -5.16 -9.83 31.33
CA GLY A 182 -5.66 -8.63 30.66
C GLY A 182 -4.61 -7.81 29.89
N LEU A 183 -3.30 -8.05 30.05
CA LEU A 183 -2.23 -7.27 29.40
C LEU A 183 -1.64 -8.00 28.20
N SER A 184 -1.66 -7.37 27.04
CA SER A 184 -1.02 -7.84 25.81
C SER A 184 0.12 -6.91 25.38
N LEU A 185 1.11 -7.48 24.72
CA LEU A 185 2.30 -6.79 24.23
C LEU A 185 2.41 -6.94 22.71
N LYS A 186 2.65 -5.84 22.00
CA LYS A 186 3.04 -5.84 20.59
C LYS A 186 4.38 -5.11 20.43
N THR A 187 5.27 -5.67 19.62
CA THR A 187 6.53 -5.06 19.26
C THR A 187 6.79 -5.22 17.77
N MET A 188 7.50 -4.28 17.16
CA MET A 188 7.88 -4.32 15.75
C MET A 188 9.27 -3.70 15.57
N ILE A 189 10.08 -4.32 14.73
CA ILE A 189 11.30 -3.73 14.18
C ILE A 189 11.19 -3.67 12.67
N ALA A 190 11.62 -2.57 12.07
CA ALA A 190 11.60 -2.35 10.64
C ALA A 190 12.92 -1.78 10.15
N TYR A 191 13.26 -2.08 8.90
CA TYR A 191 14.43 -1.56 8.20
C TYR A 191 14.08 -1.24 6.74
N ASP A 192 14.46 -0.04 6.33
CA ASP A 192 14.31 0.48 4.99
C ASP A 192 15.70 0.60 4.35
N LYS A 193 15.81 0.22 3.08
CA LYS A 193 17.02 0.35 2.27
C LYS A 193 16.65 0.74 0.85
N GLY A 194 17.13 1.88 0.39
CA GLY A 194 16.88 2.30 -0.98
C GLY A 194 17.18 3.76 -1.23
N GLU A 195 16.91 4.17 -2.45
CA GLU A 195 17.18 5.52 -2.94
C GLU A 195 16.08 6.50 -2.51
N LEU A 196 14.84 6.02 -2.33
CA LEU A 196 13.67 6.87 -2.09
C LEU A 196 13.60 7.39 -0.65
N LEU A 197 13.62 6.47 0.31
CA LEU A 197 13.56 6.80 1.74
C LEU A 197 14.95 6.81 2.39
N GLY A 198 15.97 6.33 1.68
CA GLY A 198 17.30 6.12 2.25
C GLY A 198 17.34 4.87 3.14
N ASN A 199 18.41 4.77 3.92
CA ASN A 199 18.59 3.69 4.88
C ASN A 199 18.10 4.14 6.27
N ARG A 200 17.07 3.48 6.79
CA ARG A 200 16.45 3.82 8.08
C ARG A 200 16.06 2.56 8.82
N TRP A 201 16.00 2.62 10.15
CA TRP A 201 15.40 1.57 10.96
C TRP A 201 14.46 2.19 11.99
N GLY A 202 13.49 1.40 12.44
CA GLY A 202 12.51 1.83 13.42
C GLY A 202 12.13 0.70 14.35
N PHE A 203 11.67 1.09 15.54
CA PHE A 203 11.17 0.16 16.55
C PHE A 203 9.86 0.71 17.13
N ASN A 204 8.90 -0.18 17.37
CA ASN A 204 7.64 0.13 18.04
C ASN A 204 7.40 -0.82 19.21
N LEU A 205 6.88 -0.28 20.31
CA LEU A 205 6.41 -1.01 21.47
C LEU A 205 5.00 -0.54 21.80
N SER A 206 4.06 -1.47 21.98
CA SER A 206 2.68 -1.17 22.35
C SER A 206 2.20 -2.12 23.44
N LEU A 207 1.59 -1.57 24.50
CA LEU A 207 0.91 -2.32 25.55
C LEU A 207 -0.60 -2.08 25.44
N SER A 208 -1.39 -3.13 25.60
CA SER A 208 -2.85 -3.05 25.58
C SER A 208 -3.40 -3.80 26.78
N TYR A 209 -4.16 -3.11 27.64
CA TYR A 209 -4.82 -3.71 28.79
C TYR A 209 -6.33 -3.76 28.58
N ARG A 210 -6.92 -4.95 28.70
CA ARG A 210 -8.37 -5.15 28.66
C ARG A 210 -8.91 -5.07 30.09
N VAL A 211 -9.78 -4.10 30.33
CA VAL A 211 -10.58 -4.00 31.56
C VAL A 211 -11.89 -4.72 31.32
N GLU A 212 -12.14 -5.82 32.03
CA GLU A 212 -13.46 -6.44 32.06
C GLU A 212 -14.34 -5.70 33.08
N LYS A 213 -15.53 -5.27 32.65
CA LYS A 213 -16.52 -4.73 33.59
C LYS A 213 -17.06 -5.88 34.42
N LEU A 214 -16.84 -5.82 35.73
CA LEU A 214 -17.56 -6.64 36.71
C LEU A 214 -18.94 -6.02 36.95
N PHE A 215 -19.88 -6.18 36.01
CA PHE A 215 -21.30 -5.91 36.22
C PHE A 215 -22.15 -6.91 35.44
#